data_AF-A0A7U9RBH3-F1
#
_entry.id   AF-A0A7U9RBH3-F1
#
_cell.length_a   1.000
_cell.length_b   1.000
_cell.length_c   1.000
_cell.angle_alpha   90.00
_cell.angle_beta   90.00
_cell.angle_gamma   90.00
#
_symmetry.space_group_name_H-M   'P 1'
#
loop_
_entity.id
_entity.type
_entity.pdbx_description
1 polymer ?
#
loop_
_entity_poly.entity_id
_entity_poly.type
_entity_poly.pdbx_seq_one_letter_code
_entity_poly.pdbx_strand_id
1 'polypeptide(L)'
;MNSAIFTDSTAIPTIHNDAKRTIKDSVFRNLFSQKEYLLQLYQALHPEDKNATKADLEYVTLQNIMINADYNDLGFLIGNRLMILAEAQSTWCVNIIVRCVMYLAQTWKDYFIRTKQSVYSTTALNFPEPELYVIYTGNEVIEKKVLRFSEEFFNGRQVAVEALVKVITESNKDDILSQYIVFAKIVDTQRKMYPGDSRRAVTEAIRICKDKNILKAYLEDREKEVVDIMVTLYSQEEAVEQYVISKQFESEIKSAVQSCRDFGKTVAESISYLMKRFDFSETRSQKEVEKYWNL
;
A
#
# COMPACT_ATOMS: atom_id res chain seq x y z
N MET A 1 3.91 48.30 -25.69
CA MET A 1 2.61 47.62 -25.51
C MET A 1 2.87 46.19 -25.09
N ASN A 2 2.62 45.96 -23.80
CA ASN A 2 2.38 44.72 -23.04
C ASN A 2 3.28 43.49 -23.24
N SER A 3 4.35 43.49 -22.45
CA SER A 3 4.84 42.32 -21.70
C SER A 3 3.73 41.72 -20.81
N ALA A 4 3.38 40.45 -21.01
CA ALA A 4 2.63 39.68 -20.03
C ALA A 4 3.57 38.69 -19.35
N ILE A 5 4.06 39.13 -18.18
CA ILE A 5 4.81 38.35 -17.21
C ILE A 5 3.82 37.41 -16.54
N PHE A 6 3.93 36.10 -16.77
CA PHE A 6 3.30 35.09 -15.92
C PHE A 6 4.16 34.92 -14.67
N THR A 7 3.93 35.78 -13.67
CA THR A 7 4.35 35.55 -12.30
C THR A 7 3.14 35.09 -11.52
N ASP A 8 3.05 33.78 -11.29
CA ASP A 8 2.49 33.28 -10.04
C ASP A 8 3.20 31.96 -9.67
N SER A 9 4.38 32.12 -9.08
CA SER A 9 5.08 31.04 -8.39
C SER A 9 4.46 30.91 -7.00
N THR A 10 3.29 30.27 -6.91
CA THR A 10 2.87 29.69 -5.64
C THR A 10 3.81 28.52 -5.36
N ALA A 11 4.80 28.75 -4.50
CA ALA A 11 5.68 27.71 -3.99
C ALA A 11 4.81 26.56 -3.46
N ILE A 12 4.97 25.38 -4.06
CA ILE A 12 4.42 24.14 -3.51
C ILE A 12 4.94 24.05 -2.07
N PRO A 13 4.08 23.94 -1.05
CA PRO A 13 4.55 23.88 0.33
C PRO A 13 5.48 22.68 0.47
N THR A 14 6.75 22.94 0.73
CA THR A 14 7.71 21.92 1.10
C THR A 14 7.26 21.36 2.45
N ILE A 15 6.61 20.19 2.42
CA ILE A 15 6.30 19.45 3.64
C ILE A 15 7.64 19.02 4.23
N HIS A 16 8.15 19.81 5.18
CA HIS A 16 9.27 19.42 6.03
C HIS A 16 8.84 18.19 6.83
N ASN A 17 9.30 17.03 6.37
CA ASN A 17 9.03 15.73 7.00
C ASN A 17 10.03 15.52 8.15
N ASP A 18 9.98 16.39 9.16
CA ASP A 18 10.76 16.28 10.40
C ASP A 18 10.06 15.38 11.44
N ALA A 19 9.25 14.43 10.98
CA ALA A 19 8.92 13.25 11.76
C ALA A 19 9.96 12.19 11.39
N LYS A 20 10.84 11.83 12.33
CA LYS A 20 11.51 10.53 12.34
C LYS A 20 10.42 9.45 12.26
N ARG A 21 9.99 9.09 11.05
CA ARG A 21 9.08 7.98 10.80
C ARG A 21 9.85 6.75 11.22
N THR A 22 9.61 6.25 12.43
CA THR A 22 9.87 4.85 12.75
C THR A 22 8.96 4.09 11.79
N ILE A 23 9.49 3.70 10.64
CA ILE A 23 8.73 2.95 9.63
C ILE A 23 8.36 1.64 10.33
N LYS A 24 7.11 1.52 10.76
CA LYS A 24 6.59 0.30 11.39
C LYS A 24 6.31 -0.70 10.27
N ASP A 25 6.98 -1.85 10.28
CA ASP A 25 6.80 -2.90 9.28
C ASP A 25 5.36 -3.48 9.33
N SER A 26 4.85 -3.97 8.20
CA SER A 26 3.62 -4.77 8.20
C SER A 26 3.84 -6.16 8.76
N VAL A 27 2.76 -6.90 9.04
CA VAL A 27 2.85 -8.32 9.38
C VAL A 27 3.46 -9.14 8.24
N PHE A 28 3.19 -8.79 6.97
CA PHE A 28 3.79 -9.47 5.82
C PHE A 28 5.31 -9.37 5.85
N ARG A 29 5.81 -8.14 5.96
CA ARG A 29 7.25 -7.85 5.99
C ARG A 29 7.89 -8.39 7.28
N ASN A 30 7.20 -8.30 8.41
CA ASN A 30 7.68 -8.88 9.67
C ASN A 30 7.83 -10.41 9.57
N LEU A 31 6.82 -11.11 9.04
CA LEU A 31 6.87 -12.55 8.83
C LEU A 31 8.04 -12.94 7.93
N PHE A 32 8.12 -12.33 6.75
CA PHE A 32 9.13 -12.67 5.73
C PHE A 32 10.49 -12.00 5.94
N SER A 33 10.67 -11.20 7.00
CA SER A 33 11.99 -10.75 7.45
C SER A 33 12.80 -11.86 8.15
N GLN A 34 12.14 -12.94 8.55
CA GLN A 34 12.78 -14.12 9.12
C GLN A 34 13.10 -15.10 7.99
N LYS A 35 14.38 -15.49 7.87
CA LYS A 35 14.85 -16.33 6.76
C LYS A 35 14.15 -17.69 6.69
N GLU A 36 13.67 -18.20 7.82
CA GLU A 36 12.88 -19.42 7.94
C GLU A 36 11.59 -19.34 7.11
N TYR A 37 10.83 -18.25 7.26
CA TYR A 37 9.57 -18.05 6.56
C TYR A 37 9.80 -17.53 5.14
N LEU A 38 10.87 -16.75 4.90
CA LEU A 38 11.27 -16.36 3.55
C LEU A 38 11.63 -17.57 2.67
N LEU A 39 12.32 -18.57 3.24
CA LEU A 39 12.60 -19.80 2.51
C LEU A 39 11.31 -20.57 2.17
N GLN A 40 10.37 -20.64 3.11
CA GLN A 40 9.06 -21.25 2.85
C GLN A 40 8.29 -20.48 1.77
N LEU A 41 8.37 -19.14 1.75
CA LEU A 41 7.77 -18.32 0.71
C LEU A 41 8.36 -18.67 -0.65
N TYR A 42 9.68 -18.70 -0.73
CA TYR A 42 10.39 -19.08 -1.95
C TYR A 42 9.98 -20.48 -2.42
N GLN A 43 9.94 -21.47 -1.54
CA GLN A 43 9.54 -22.84 -1.86
C GLN A 43 8.07 -22.98 -2.28
N ALA A 44 7.19 -22.11 -1.77
CA ALA A 44 5.80 -22.06 -2.22
C ALA A 44 5.67 -21.49 -3.64
N LEU A 45 6.53 -20.53 -4.01
CA LEU A 45 6.61 -19.96 -5.37
C LEU A 45 7.31 -20.90 -6.36
N HIS A 46 8.34 -21.61 -5.89
CA HIS A 46 9.23 -22.49 -6.67
C HIS A 46 9.35 -23.89 -6.05
N PRO A 47 8.27 -24.68 -6.04
CA PRO A 47 8.27 -26.02 -5.44
C PRO A 47 9.20 -27.02 -6.15
N GLU A 48 9.63 -26.72 -7.38
CA GLU A 48 10.61 -27.49 -8.14
C GLU A 48 12.03 -27.39 -7.57
N ASP A 49 12.38 -26.29 -6.89
CA ASP A 49 13.73 -26.07 -6.35
C ASP A 49 13.83 -26.53 -4.89
N LYS A 50 14.17 -27.81 -4.72
CA LYS A 50 14.34 -28.46 -3.41
C LYS A 50 15.69 -28.20 -2.74
N ASN A 51 16.63 -27.57 -3.45
CA ASN A 51 18.01 -27.41 -2.98
C ASN A 51 18.26 -26.03 -2.36
N ALA A 52 17.37 -25.06 -2.58
CA ALA A 52 17.49 -23.74 -1.98
C ALA A 52 17.52 -23.81 -0.44
N THR A 53 18.44 -23.05 0.14
CA THR A 53 18.65 -22.93 1.58
C THR A 53 18.53 -21.48 2.03
N LYS A 54 18.50 -21.26 3.35
CA LYS A 54 18.51 -19.90 3.92
C LYS A 54 19.77 -19.11 3.57
N ALA A 55 20.88 -19.79 3.29
CA ALA A 55 22.15 -19.13 2.95
C ALA A 55 22.07 -18.45 1.57
N ASP A 56 21.24 -18.97 0.67
CA ASP A 56 21.06 -18.47 -0.69
C ASP A 56 20.20 -17.20 -0.75
N LEU A 57 19.47 -16.89 0.33
CA LEU A 57 18.56 -15.76 0.43
C LEU A 57 19.28 -14.47 0.83
N GLU A 58 19.15 -13.43 0.02
CA GLU A 58 19.62 -12.08 0.33
C GLU A 58 18.48 -11.06 0.17
N TYR A 59 18.22 -10.23 1.18
CA TYR A 59 17.20 -9.19 1.09
C TYR A 59 17.61 -8.09 0.10
N VAL A 60 16.64 -7.62 -0.67
CA VAL A 60 16.74 -6.41 -1.46
C VAL A 60 16.03 -5.30 -0.71
N THR A 61 16.74 -4.21 -0.47
CA THR A 61 16.13 -2.99 0.07
C THR A 61 15.29 -2.34 -1.01
N LEU A 62 13.96 -2.40 -0.87
CA LEU A 62 13.06 -1.60 -1.67
C LEU A 62 13.06 -0.18 -1.11
N GLN A 63 13.59 0.77 -1.88
CA GLN A 63 13.46 2.18 -1.55
C GLN A 63 12.02 2.61 -1.82
N ASN A 64 11.42 3.36 -0.91
CA ASN A 64 10.09 3.93 -1.11
C ASN A 64 10.15 4.96 -2.26
N ILE A 65 9.86 4.52 -3.49
CA ILE A 65 9.84 5.39 -4.68
C ILE A 65 8.58 6.28 -4.67
N MET A 66 7.52 5.83 -4.02
CA MET A 66 6.29 6.60 -3.82
C MET A 66 6.26 7.21 -2.42
N ILE A 67 5.90 8.49 -2.34
CA ILE A 67 5.55 9.16 -1.08
C ILE A 67 4.35 8.40 -0.51
N ASN A 68 4.50 7.79 0.68
CA ASN A 68 3.55 6.88 1.35
C ASN A 68 3.59 5.40 0.91
N ALA A 69 4.71 4.91 0.38
CA ALA A 69 4.83 3.51 -0.05
C ALA A 69 4.44 2.48 1.04
N ASP A 70 3.67 1.49 0.60
CA ASP A 70 2.99 0.52 1.43
C ASP A 70 3.96 -0.43 2.15
N TYR A 71 3.62 -0.72 3.40
CA TYR A 71 4.38 -1.56 4.32
C TYR A 71 4.49 -3.04 3.93
N ASN A 72 3.87 -3.45 2.82
CA ASN A 72 3.61 -4.85 2.44
C ASN A 72 4.47 -5.34 1.27
N ASP A 73 5.54 -4.62 0.94
CA ASP A 73 6.46 -4.98 -0.12
C ASP A 73 7.65 -5.81 0.41
N LEU A 74 8.16 -6.70 -0.45
CA LEU A 74 9.27 -7.59 -0.16
C LEU A 74 10.11 -7.79 -1.43
N GLY A 75 11.40 -7.52 -1.32
CA GLY A 75 12.38 -7.82 -2.35
C GLY A 75 13.45 -8.77 -1.80
N PHE A 76 13.83 -9.78 -2.57
CA PHE A 76 14.95 -10.66 -2.22
C PHE A 76 15.58 -11.33 -3.45
N LEU A 77 16.81 -11.81 -3.30
CA LEU A 77 17.56 -12.57 -4.28
C LEU A 77 17.65 -14.03 -3.86
N ILE A 78 17.72 -14.92 -4.86
CA ILE A 78 18.25 -16.27 -4.68
C ILE A 78 19.58 -16.41 -5.41
N GLY A 79 20.67 -16.42 -4.63
CA GLY A 79 22.03 -16.43 -5.19
C GLY A 79 22.21 -15.35 -6.25
N ASN A 80 22.66 -15.75 -7.43
CA ASN A 80 22.80 -14.88 -8.61
C ASN A 80 21.75 -15.14 -9.70
N ARG A 81 20.74 -15.97 -9.43
CA ARG A 81 19.81 -16.46 -10.47
C ARG A 81 18.48 -15.73 -10.54
N LEU A 82 17.84 -15.47 -9.40
CA LEU A 82 16.53 -14.81 -9.35
C LEU A 82 16.54 -13.57 -8.45
N MET A 83 15.73 -12.59 -8.85
CA MET A 83 15.37 -11.40 -8.07
C MET A 83 13.85 -11.35 -7.96
N ILE A 84 13.32 -11.62 -6.78
CA ILE A 84 11.88 -11.71 -6.55
C ILE A 84 11.40 -10.43 -5.87
N LEU A 85 10.40 -9.79 -6.47
CA LEU A 85 9.66 -8.68 -5.88
C LEU A 85 8.20 -9.11 -5.67
N ALA A 86 7.73 -8.97 -4.44
CA ALA A 86 6.41 -9.40 -4.02
C ALA A 86 5.71 -8.29 -3.22
N GLU A 87 4.41 -8.14 -3.42
CA GLU A 87 3.59 -7.21 -2.63
C GLU A 87 2.27 -7.86 -2.21
N ALA A 88 1.90 -7.73 -0.94
CA ALA A 88 0.59 -8.17 -0.46
C ALA A 88 -0.46 -7.04 -0.53
N GLN A 89 -1.62 -7.32 -1.11
CA GLN A 89 -2.73 -6.38 -1.28
C GLN A 89 -4.07 -7.00 -0.87
N SER A 90 -4.81 -6.29 -0.02
CA SER A 90 -6.18 -6.67 0.36
C SER A 90 -7.24 -6.11 -0.59
N THR A 91 -6.94 -4.99 -1.26
CA THR A 91 -7.81 -4.35 -2.24
C THR A 91 -7.26 -4.62 -3.63
N TRP A 92 -8.10 -5.07 -4.56
CA TRP A 92 -7.66 -5.38 -5.90
C TRP A 92 -7.33 -4.10 -6.68
N CYS A 93 -6.14 -4.04 -7.27
CA CYS A 93 -5.70 -2.89 -8.05
C CYS A 93 -4.70 -3.29 -9.14
N VAL A 94 -5.09 -3.17 -10.41
CA VAL A 94 -4.20 -3.49 -11.55
C VAL A 94 -2.99 -2.55 -11.66
N ASN A 95 -3.03 -1.39 -10.99
CA ASN A 95 -1.91 -0.45 -10.96
C ASN A 95 -0.67 -1.00 -10.23
N ILE A 96 -0.79 -2.15 -9.56
CA ILE A 96 0.36 -2.87 -9.00
C ILE A 96 1.45 -3.15 -10.05
N ILE A 97 1.10 -3.34 -11.33
CA ILE A 97 2.10 -3.55 -12.38
C ILE A 97 3.05 -2.35 -12.51
N VAL A 98 2.51 -1.13 -12.46
CA VAL A 98 3.31 0.10 -12.54
C VAL A 98 4.27 0.19 -11.36
N ARG A 99 3.79 -0.15 -10.15
CA ARG A 99 4.61 -0.16 -8.94
C ARG A 99 5.74 -1.17 -9.02
N CYS A 100 5.44 -2.40 -9.44
CA CYS A 100 6.45 -3.44 -9.63
C CYS A 100 7.54 -3.01 -10.63
N VAL A 101 7.17 -2.37 -11.74
CA VAL A 101 8.14 -1.85 -12.72
C VAL A 101 9.03 -0.76 -12.12
N MET A 102 8.45 0.17 -11.35
CA MET A 102 9.22 1.21 -10.66
C MET A 102 10.20 0.61 -9.66
N TYR A 103 9.73 -0.33 -8.81
CA TYR A 103 10.58 -1.04 -7.85
C TYR A 103 11.70 -1.82 -8.54
N LEU A 104 11.39 -2.48 -9.66
CA LEU A 104 12.39 -3.22 -10.43
C LEU A 104 13.48 -2.31 -10.97
N ALA A 105 13.12 -1.18 -11.59
CA ALA A 105 14.09 -0.24 -12.13
C ALA A 105 15.03 0.32 -11.05
N GLN A 106 14.50 0.67 -9.88
CA GLN A 106 15.30 1.14 -8.76
C GLN A 106 16.18 0.02 -8.17
N THR A 107 15.62 -1.18 -8.04
CA THR A 107 16.35 -2.35 -7.54
C THR A 107 17.53 -2.68 -8.45
N TRP A 108 17.35 -2.65 -9.76
CA TRP A 108 18.43 -2.84 -10.73
C TRP A 108 19.51 -1.79 -10.61
N LYS A 109 19.13 -0.51 -10.51
CA LYS A 109 20.09 0.58 -10.28
C LYS A 109 20.95 0.31 -9.04
N ASP A 110 20.33 -0.03 -7.92
CA ASP A 110 21.04 -0.29 -6.67
C ASP A 110 21.91 -1.56 -6.77
N TYR A 111 21.41 -2.60 -7.44
CA TYR A 111 22.14 -3.84 -7.69
C TYR A 111 23.41 -3.59 -8.52
N PHE A 112 23.31 -2.82 -9.62
CA PHE A 112 24.46 -2.52 -10.48
C PHE A 112 25.50 -1.65 -9.78
N ILE A 113 25.07 -0.66 -8.99
CA ILE A 113 25.98 0.15 -8.17
C ILE A 113 26.74 -0.75 -7.18
N ARG A 114 26.02 -1.59 -6.44
CA ARG A 114 26.58 -2.48 -5.43
C ARG A 114 27.54 -3.52 -6.02
N THR A 115 27.21 -4.07 -7.18
CA THR A 115 28.03 -5.07 -7.90
C THR A 115 29.09 -4.44 -8.80
N LYS A 116 29.22 -3.10 -8.79
CA LYS A 116 30.20 -2.32 -9.58
C LYS A 116 30.10 -2.57 -11.09
N GLN A 117 28.88 -2.81 -11.57
CA GLN A 117 28.60 -2.97 -12.99
C GLN A 117 28.23 -1.62 -13.59
N SER A 118 28.88 -1.24 -14.69
CA SER A 118 28.62 0.02 -15.37
C SER A 118 27.64 -0.17 -16.51
N VAL A 119 26.51 0.53 -16.46
CA VAL A 119 25.54 0.61 -17.58
C VAL A 119 26.10 1.33 -18.81
N TYR A 120 27.26 2.00 -18.66
CA TYR A 120 28.00 2.63 -19.75
C TYR A 120 29.11 1.73 -20.31
N SER A 121 29.28 0.51 -19.76
CA SER A 121 30.23 -0.46 -20.28
C SER A 121 29.73 -1.07 -21.59
N THR A 122 30.67 -1.51 -22.44
CA THR A 122 30.38 -2.33 -23.61
C THR A 122 30.12 -3.80 -23.25
N THR A 123 30.50 -4.24 -22.05
CA THR A 123 30.20 -5.56 -21.53
C THR A 123 28.75 -5.63 -21.06
N ALA A 124 28.02 -6.67 -21.47
CA ALA A 124 26.66 -6.89 -21.02
C ALA A 124 26.58 -7.02 -19.49
N LEU A 125 25.54 -6.42 -18.90
CA LEU A 125 25.27 -6.53 -17.47
C LEU A 125 24.88 -7.97 -17.13
N ASN A 126 25.35 -8.45 -15.98
CA ASN A 126 25.00 -9.75 -15.43
C ASN A 126 24.18 -9.56 -14.16
N PHE A 127 22.93 -10.00 -14.17
CA PHE A 127 22.04 -9.84 -13.03
C PHE A 127 20.99 -10.96 -12.98
N PRO A 128 20.40 -11.20 -11.79
CA PRO A 128 19.38 -12.22 -11.63
C PRO A 128 18.13 -11.91 -12.45
N GLU A 129 17.47 -12.95 -12.96
CA GLU A 129 16.19 -12.82 -13.66
C GLU A 129 15.12 -12.29 -12.68
N PRO A 130 14.37 -11.24 -13.05
CA PRO A 130 13.36 -10.69 -12.16
C PRO A 130 12.05 -11.47 -12.22
N GLU A 131 11.43 -11.66 -11.07
CA GLU A 131 10.06 -12.16 -10.98
C GLU A 131 9.21 -11.24 -10.11
N LEU A 132 7.99 -10.95 -10.59
CA LEU A 132 7.08 -9.99 -9.97
C LEU A 132 5.83 -10.73 -9.50
N TYR A 133 5.44 -10.50 -8.25
CA TYR A 133 4.31 -11.17 -7.61
C TYR A 133 3.40 -10.17 -6.88
N VAL A 134 2.10 -10.41 -6.97
CA VAL A 134 1.11 -9.81 -6.08
C VAL A 134 0.42 -10.92 -5.30
N ILE A 135 0.43 -10.82 -3.97
CA ILE A 135 -0.28 -11.71 -3.06
C ILE A 135 -1.60 -11.05 -2.70
N TYR A 136 -2.68 -11.54 -3.30
CA TYR A 136 -4.02 -11.01 -3.05
C TYR A 136 -4.63 -11.66 -1.81
N THR A 137 -4.91 -10.83 -0.80
CA THR A 137 -5.48 -11.23 0.50
C THR A 137 -6.94 -10.84 0.67
N GLY A 138 -7.54 -10.19 -0.33
CA GLY A 138 -8.93 -9.76 -0.28
C GLY A 138 -9.94 -10.88 -0.54
N ASN A 139 -11.22 -10.51 -0.49
CA ASN A 139 -12.34 -11.45 -0.61
C ASN A 139 -12.88 -11.61 -2.04
N GLU A 140 -12.41 -10.82 -3.00
CA GLU A 140 -12.87 -10.91 -4.39
C GLU A 140 -12.29 -12.15 -5.08
N VAL A 141 -13.04 -12.71 -6.02
CA VAL A 141 -12.54 -13.81 -6.86
C VAL A 141 -11.70 -13.21 -7.98
N ILE A 142 -10.39 -13.45 -7.92
CA ILE A 142 -9.47 -13.02 -8.97
C ILE A 142 -9.14 -14.20 -9.89
N GLU A 143 -9.73 -14.19 -11.09
CA GLU A 143 -9.52 -15.23 -12.09
C GLU A 143 -8.15 -15.12 -12.78
N LYS A 144 -7.62 -13.90 -12.91
CA LYS A 144 -6.33 -13.63 -13.56
C LYS A 144 -5.19 -14.23 -12.73
N LYS A 145 -4.39 -15.08 -13.35
CA LYS A 145 -3.15 -15.66 -12.76
C LYS A 145 -1.89 -14.87 -13.09
N VAL A 146 -1.94 -14.09 -14.16
CA VAL A 146 -0.87 -13.18 -14.58
C VAL A 146 -1.52 -11.89 -15.05
N LEU A 147 -1.00 -10.76 -14.57
CA LEU A 147 -1.30 -9.45 -15.11
C LEU A 147 -0.23 -9.09 -16.13
N ARG A 148 -0.65 -8.73 -17.34
CA ARG A 148 0.23 -8.28 -18.41
C ARG A 148 0.07 -6.78 -18.60
N PHE A 149 1.17 -6.03 -18.57
CA PHE A 149 1.14 -4.58 -18.66
C PHE A 149 0.43 -4.08 -19.93
N SER A 150 0.72 -4.69 -21.08
CA SER A 150 0.04 -4.36 -22.33
C SER A 150 -1.46 -4.62 -22.33
N GLU A 151 -1.91 -5.71 -21.72
CA GLU A 151 -3.34 -6.07 -21.63
C GLU A 151 -4.10 -5.08 -20.75
N GLU A 152 -3.58 -4.74 -19.57
CA GLU A 152 -4.28 -3.85 -18.63
C GLU A 152 -4.27 -2.38 -19.05
N PHE A 153 -3.21 -1.91 -19.71
CA PHE A 153 -3.03 -0.47 -19.98
C PHE A 153 -3.06 -0.07 -21.46
N PHE A 154 -2.91 -1.02 -22.39
CA PHE A 154 -2.75 -0.72 -23.81
C PHE A 154 -3.59 -1.59 -24.75
N ASN A 155 -4.64 -2.22 -24.23
CA ASN A 155 -5.58 -3.08 -24.97
C ASN A 155 -4.88 -4.26 -25.67
N GLY A 156 -3.85 -4.84 -25.03
CA GLY A 156 -3.12 -6.01 -25.52
C GLY A 156 -2.24 -5.77 -26.75
N ARG A 157 -1.99 -4.50 -27.11
CA ARG A 157 -1.08 -4.17 -28.21
C ARG A 157 0.36 -4.51 -27.85
N GLN A 158 1.19 -4.84 -28.85
CA GLN A 158 2.62 -4.94 -28.65
C GLN A 158 3.20 -3.57 -28.23
N VAL A 159 3.98 -3.56 -27.16
CA VAL A 159 4.55 -2.36 -26.53
C VAL A 159 6.07 -2.50 -26.39
N ALA A 160 6.76 -1.38 -26.17
CA ALA A 160 8.20 -1.34 -25.99
C ALA A 160 8.67 -1.89 -24.63
N VAL A 161 7.81 -1.82 -23.60
CA VAL A 161 8.08 -2.34 -22.25
C VAL A 161 6.92 -3.25 -21.87
N GLU A 162 7.22 -4.51 -21.60
CA GLU A 162 6.25 -5.50 -21.12
C GLU A 162 6.67 -6.00 -19.73
N ALA A 163 5.71 -6.07 -18.82
CA ALA A 163 5.91 -6.62 -17.48
C ALA A 163 4.81 -7.62 -17.17
N LEU A 164 5.19 -8.74 -16.56
CA LEU A 164 4.30 -9.79 -16.13
C LEU A 164 4.33 -9.89 -14.62
N VAL A 165 3.18 -9.72 -13.98
CA VAL A 165 3.04 -9.88 -12.53
C VAL A 165 2.19 -11.12 -12.27
N LYS A 166 2.76 -12.11 -11.59
CA LYS A 166 2.05 -13.33 -11.20
C LYS A 166 1.14 -13.02 -10.02
N VAL A 167 -0.12 -13.44 -10.11
CA VAL A 167 -1.13 -13.22 -9.08
C VAL A 167 -1.24 -14.48 -8.22
N ILE A 168 -0.93 -14.33 -6.94
CA ILE A 168 -1.09 -15.38 -5.93
C ILE A 168 -2.39 -15.11 -5.18
N THR A 169 -3.28 -16.11 -5.19
CA THR A 169 -4.54 -16.10 -4.46
C THR A 169 -4.57 -17.26 -3.48
N GLU A 170 -5.58 -17.28 -2.59
CA GLU A 170 -5.81 -18.42 -1.71
C GLU A 170 -5.84 -19.74 -2.51
N SER A 171 -5.23 -20.77 -1.94
CA SER A 171 -5.19 -22.11 -2.51
C SER A 171 -5.40 -23.14 -1.39
N ASN A 172 -5.79 -24.36 -1.75
CA ASN A 172 -5.95 -25.46 -0.78
C ASN A 172 -4.62 -26.08 -0.33
N LYS A 173 -3.48 -25.45 -0.67
CA LYS A 173 -2.16 -25.91 -0.23
C LYS A 173 -1.93 -25.48 1.21
N ASP A 174 -1.37 -26.37 2.01
CA ASP A 174 -0.86 -26.02 3.33
C ASP A 174 0.57 -25.46 3.20
N ASP A 175 0.67 -24.25 2.64
CA ASP A 175 1.92 -23.51 2.49
C ASP A 175 1.84 -22.13 3.15
N ILE A 176 3.00 -21.50 3.36
CA ILE A 176 3.11 -20.23 4.10
C ILE A 176 2.32 -19.09 3.44
N LEU A 177 2.20 -19.10 2.11
CA LEU A 177 1.45 -18.09 1.35
C LEU A 177 -0.04 -18.24 1.59
N SER A 178 -0.56 -19.46 1.47
CA SER A 178 -1.97 -19.79 1.71
C SER A 178 -2.33 -19.50 3.17
N GLN A 179 -1.46 -19.87 4.14
CA GLN A 179 -1.66 -19.54 5.55
C GLN A 179 -1.68 -18.02 5.79
N TYR A 180 -0.78 -17.24 5.17
CA TYR A 180 -0.78 -15.79 5.27
C TYR A 180 -2.06 -15.14 4.70
N ILE A 181 -2.54 -15.63 3.55
CA ILE A 181 -3.78 -15.14 2.95
C ILE A 181 -4.98 -15.43 3.87
N VAL A 182 -5.07 -16.65 4.41
CA VAL A 182 -6.13 -17.02 5.37
C VAL A 182 -6.07 -16.19 6.64
N PHE A 183 -4.86 -15.96 7.18
CA PHE A 183 -4.66 -15.07 8.33
C PHE A 183 -5.21 -13.67 8.05
N ALA A 184 -4.84 -13.06 6.92
CA ALA A 184 -5.30 -11.73 6.55
C ALA A 184 -6.84 -11.64 6.39
N LYS A 185 -7.48 -12.68 5.85
CA LYS A 185 -8.95 -12.77 5.76
C LYS A 185 -9.64 -12.91 7.12
N ILE A 186 -9.10 -13.74 8.02
CA ILE A 186 -9.63 -13.91 9.38
C ILE A 186 -9.56 -12.57 10.12
N VAL A 187 -8.44 -11.88 10.01
CA VAL A 187 -8.22 -10.55 10.55
C VAL A 187 -9.25 -9.55 10.04
N ASP A 188 -9.43 -9.46 8.72
CA ASP A 188 -10.44 -8.56 8.11
C ASP A 188 -11.86 -8.88 8.61
N THR A 189 -12.16 -10.17 8.77
CA THR A 189 -13.43 -10.64 9.34
C THR A 189 -13.60 -10.18 10.79
N GLN A 190 -12.59 -10.34 11.65
CA GLN A 190 -12.68 -9.88 13.04
C GLN A 190 -12.79 -8.36 13.14
N ARG A 191 -12.06 -7.62 12.30
CA ARG A 191 -12.15 -6.15 12.24
C ARG A 191 -13.58 -5.69 11.99
N LYS A 192 -14.28 -6.34 11.04
CA LYS A 192 -15.69 -6.04 10.73
C LYS A 192 -16.64 -6.39 11.88
N MET A 193 -16.32 -7.39 12.71
CA MET A 193 -17.14 -7.80 13.85
C MET A 193 -16.94 -6.94 15.10
N TYR A 194 -15.78 -6.30 15.26
CA TYR A 194 -15.45 -5.46 16.41
C TYR A 194 -15.05 -4.03 15.98
N PRO A 195 -15.97 -3.26 15.36
CA PRO A 195 -15.66 -1.91 14.90
C PRO A 195 -15.25 -1.01 16.07
N GLY A 196 -14.15 -0.27 15.90
CA GLY A 196 -13.60 0.62 16.93
C GLY A 196 -12.82 -0.08 18.06
N ASP A 197 -12.74 -1.42 18.07
CA ASP A 197 -11.93 -2.19 19.02
C ASP A 197 -10.89 -3.06 18.28
N SER A 198 -9.95 -2.35 17.65
CA SER A 198 -8.84 -2.96 16.89
C SER A 198 -8.05 -3.98 17.70
N ARG A 199 -7.84 -3.75 19.00
CA ARG A 199 -7.07 -4.67 19.85
C ARG A 199 -7.82 -5.98 20.04
N ARG A 200 -9.11 -5.93 20.38
CA ARG A 200 -9.94 -7.15 20.48
C ARG A 200 -10.03 -7.90 19.16
N ALA A 201 -10.25 -7.18 18.05
CA ALA A 201 -10.32 -7.77 16.72
C ALA A 201 -9.06 -8.59 16.38
N VAL A 202 -7.88 -8.00 16.60
CA VAL A 202 -6.60 -8.65 16.29
C VAL A 202 -6.34 -9.82 17.24
N THR A 203 -6.58 -9.67 18.55
CA THR A 203 -6.36 -10.76 19.51
C THR A 203 -7.27 -11.96 19.23
N GLU A 204 -8.54 -11.75 18.90
CA GLU A 204 -9.43 -12.85 18.49
C GLU A 204 -9.01 -13.48 17.17
N ALA A 205 -8.53 -12.69 16.21
CA ALA A 205 -8.03 -13.22 14.94
C ALA A 205 -6.83 -14.15 15.15
N ILE A 206 -5.88 -13.73 16.00
CA ILE A 206 -4.70 -14.52 16.36
C ILE A 206 -5.12 -15.82 17.06
N ARG A 207 -6.05 -15.75 18.02
CA ARG A 207 -6.58 -16.95 18.71
C ARG A 207 -7.17 -17.95 17.71
N ILE A 208 -8.04 -17.49 16.80
CA ILE A 208 -8.65 -18.33 15.76
C ILE A 208 -7.58 -18.94 14.85
N CYS A 209 -6.54 -18.18 14.47
CA CYS A 209 -5.46 -18.68 13.63
C CYS A 209 -4.67 -19.78 14.35
N LYS A 210 -4.31 -19.59 15.63
CA LYS A 210 -3.63 -20.61 16.44
C LYS A 210 -4.46 -21.89 16.59
N ASP A 211 -5.75 -21.76 16.85
CA ASP A 211 -6.68 -22.89 16.97
C ASP A 211 -6.79 -23.69 15.66
N LYS A 212 -6.74 -23.00 14.52
CA LYS A 212 -6.79 -23.60 13.17
C LYS A 212 -5.42 -23.99 12.59
N ASN A 213 -4.34 -23.87 13.38
CA ASN A 213 -2.97 -24.11 12.93
C ASN A 213 -2.51 -23.23 11.75
N ILE A 214 -3.06 -22.02 11.61
CA ILE A 214 -2.67 -21.03 10.60
C ILE A 214 -1.59 -20.12 11.17
N LEU A 215 -0.40 -20.09 10.55
CA LEU A 215 0.78 -19.34 11.03
C LEU A 215 1.10 -19.59 12.52
N LYS A 216 0.72 -20.75 13.06
CA LYS A 216 0.71 -20.98 14.51
C LYS A 216 2.06 -20.74 15.17
N ALA A 217 3.12 -21.34 14.64
CA ALA A 217 4.47 -21.19 15.19
C ALA A 217 4.94 -19.71 15.19
N TYR A 218 4.67 -18.98 14.12
CA TYR A 218 4.96 -17.55 14.04
C TYR A 218 4.17 -16.74 15.07
N LEU A 219 2.86 -16.99 15.16
CA LEU A 219 1.98 -16.27 16.09
C LEU A 219 2.23 -16.63 17.55
N GLU A 220 2.72 -17.83 17.86
CA GLU A 220 3.13 -18.21 19.22
C GLU A 220 4.40 -17.48 19.66
N ASP A 221 5.37 -17.29 18.75
CA ASP A 221 6.60 -16.57 19.01
C ASP A 221 6.41 -15.03 19.05
N ARG A 222 5.57 -14.49 18.14
CA ARG A 222 5.51 -13.05 17.83
C ARG A 222 4.19 -12.36 18.13
N GLU A 223 3.29 -12.98 18.89
CA GLU A 223 1.94 -12.43 19.15
C GLU A 223 1.94 -10.94 19.52
N LYS A 224 2.75 -10.53 20.50
CA LYS A 224 2.78 -9.13 20.97
C LYS A 224 3.16 -8.15 19.85
N GLU A 225 4.16 -8.52 19.06
CA GLU A 225 4.65 -7.72 17.94
C GLU A 225 3.59 -7.61 16.84
N VAL A 226 2.95 -8.73 16.49
CA VAL A 226 1.84 -8.76 15.51
C VAL A 226 0.68 -7.89 15.98
N VAL A 227 0.27 -8.00 17.25
CA VAL A 227 -0.79 -7.16 17.83
C VAL A 227 -0.44 -5.69 17.72
N ASP A 228 0.78 -5.30 18.11
CA ASP A 228 1.19 -3.90 18.11
C ASP A 228 1.32 -3.31 16.70
N ILE A 229 1.82 -4.08 15.73
CA ILE A 229 1.86 -3.71 14.31
C ILE A 229 0.44 -3.42 13.83
N MET A 230 -0.47 -4.39 14.00
CA MET A 230 -1.81 -4.31 13.41
C MET A 230 -2.67 -3.25 14.07
N VAL A 231 -2.66 -3.15 15.40
CA VAL A 231 -3.38 -2.09 16.12
C VAL A 231 -2.87 -0.72 15.69
N THR A 232 -1.56 -0.56 15.52
CA THR A 232 -1.02 0.72 15.03
C THR A 232 -1.51 1.03 13.62
N LEU A 233 -1.37 0.08 12.68
CA LEU A 233 -1.75 0.29 11.29
C LEU A 233 -3.23 0.65 11.18
N TYR A 234 -4.10 0.00 11.96
CA TYR A 234 -5.52 0.34 12.00
C TYR A 234 -5.82 1.72 12.57
N SER A 235 -5.17 2.10 13.68
CA SER A 235 -5.34 3.47 14.18
C SER A 235 -4.87 4.52 13.17
N GLN A 236 -3.84 4.23 12.37
CA GLN A 236 -3.39 5.11 11.29
C GLN A 236 -4.38 5.15 10.13
N GLU A 237 -4.88 4.00 9.67
CA GLU A 237 -5.91 3.91 8.62
C GLU A 237 -7.17 4.71 9.02
N GLU A 238 -7.67 4.52 10.24
CA GLU A 238 -8.83 5.25 10.77
C GLU A 238 -8.55 6.77 10.81
N ALA A 239 -7.37 7.18 11.27
CA ALA A 239 -7.00 8.60 11.30
C ALA A 239 -6.93 9.23 9.90
N VAL A 240 -6.41 8.50 8.91
CA VAL A 240 -6.36 8.94 7.51
C VAL A 240 -7.77 9.02 6.93
N GLU A 241 -8.61 8.01 7.16
CA GLU A 241 -10.00 8.00 6.70
C GLU A 241 -10.78 9.18 7.28
N GLN A 242 -10.69 9.42 8.59
CA GLN A 242 -11.32 10.57 9.25
C GLN A 242 -10.80 11.91 8.71
N TYR A 243 -9.51 12.02 8.43
CA TYR A 243 -8.93 13.22 7.81
C TYR A 243 -9.47 13.45 6.40
N VAL A 244 -9.54 12.42 5.56
CA VAL A 244 -10.08 12.51 4.20
C VAL A 244 -11.56 12.90 4.21
N ILE A 245 -12.37 12.25 5.05
CA ILE A 245 -13.79 12.59 5.25
C ILE A 245 -13.92 14.06 5.70
N SER A 246 -13.12 14.47 6.69
CA SER A 246 -13.11 15.85 7.17
C SER A 246 -12.74 16.85 6.06
N LYS A 247 -11.80 16.51 5.18
CA LYS A 247 -11.39 17.36 4.05
C LYS A 247 -12.43 17.44 2.96
N GLN A 248 -13.09 16.33 2.64
CA GLN A 248 -14.22 16.31 1.71
C GLN A 248 -15.37 17.15 2.25
N PHE A 249 -15.72 16.97 3.53
CA PHE A 249 -16.76 17.75 4.20
C PHE A 249 -16.41 19.25 4.24
N GLU A 250 -15.15 19.60 4.53
CA GLU A 250 -14.65 20.98 4.46
C GLU A 250 -14.79 21.57 3.04
N SER A 251 -14.48 20.78 2.00
CA SER A 251 -14.63 21.17 0.59
C SER A 251 -16.11 21.40 0.22
N GLU A 252 -17.01 20.55 0.69
CA GLU A 252 -18.45 20.70 0.47
C GLU A 252 -19.02 21.98 1.10
N ILE A 253 -18.61 22.30 2.33
CA ILE A 253 -18.99 23.55 3.01
C ILE A 253 -18.46 24.75 2.22
N LYS A 254 -17.18 24.73 1.83
CA LYS A 254 -16.59 25.80 1.01
C LYS A 254 -17.36 26.01 -0.29
N SER A 255 -17.65 24.93 -1.02
CA SER A 255 -18.41 24.99 -2.28
C SER A 255 -19.84 25.51 -2.07
N ALA A 256 -20.49 25.13 -0.97
CA ALA A 256 -21.81 25.64 -0.61
C ALA A 256 -21.80 27.15 -0.34
N VAL A 257 -20.80 27.65 0.40
CA VAL A 257 -20.64 29.09 0.68
C VAL A 257 -20.34 29.87 -0.60
N GLN A 258 -19.41 29.39 -1.42
CA GLN A 258 -19.06 30.02 -2.69
C GLN A 258 -20.25 30.05 -3.65
N SER A 259 -21.01 28.96 -3.75
CA SER A 259 -22.25 28.93 -4.55
C SER A 259 -23.26 29.96 -4.06
N CYS A 260 -23.45 30.10 -2.73
CA CYS A 260 -24.35 31.12 -2.20
C CYS A 260 -23.93 32.53 -2.64
N ARG A 261 -22.62 32.83 -2.57
CA ARG A 261 -22.07 34.10 -3.03
C ARG A 261 -22.29 34.30 -4.54
N ASP A 262 -21.98 33.30 -5.35
CA ASP A 262 -22.05 33.37 -6.81
C ASP A 262 -23.50 33.53 -7.31
N PHE A 263 -24.47 32.97 -6.59
CA PHE A 263 -25.90 33.19 -6.85
C PHE A 263 -26.48 34.46 -6.18
N GLY A 264 -25.62 35.34 -5.64
CA GLY A 264 -26.02 36.64 -5.10
C GLY A 264 -26.76 36.58 -3.77
N LYS A 265 -26.65 35.48 -3.01
CA LYS A 265 -27.21 35.40 -1.65
C LYS A 265 -26.43 36.29 -0.69
N THR A 266 -27.12 36.83 0.30
CA THR A 266 -26.50 37.56 1.41
C THR A 266 -25.79 36.60 2.39
N VAL A 267 -24.93 37.16 3.26
CA VAL A 267 -24.28 36.41 4.35
C VAL A 267 -25.33 35.74 5.24
N ALA A 268 -26.40 36.44 5.61
CA ALA A 268 -27.47 35.91 6.46
C ALA A 268 -28.24 34.74 5.80
N GLU A 269 -28.51 34.82 4.50
CA GLU A 269 -29.13 33.73 3.74
C GLU A 269 -28.20 32.52 3.61
N SER A 270 -26.89 32.76 3.49
CA SER A 270 -25.87 31.72 3.41
C SER A 270 -25.72 30.97 4.75
N ILE A 271 -25.75 31.70 5.87
CA ILE A 271 -25.80 31.12 7.23
C ILE A 271 -27.04 30.24 7.35
N SER A 272 -28.21 30.77 7.00
CA SER A 272 -29.48 30.02 7.03
C SER A 272 -29.46 28.78 6.12
N TYR A 273 -28.79 28.88 4.98
CA TYR A 273 -28.61 27.75 4.06
C TYR A 273 -27.71 26.66 4.65
N LEU A 274 -26.57 27.02 5.25
CA LEU A 274 -25.70 26.04 5.90
C LEU A 274 -26.39 25.35 7.08
N MET A 275 -27.12 26.11 7.91
CA MET A 275 -27.92 25.54 9.01
C MET A 275 -28.89 24.47 8.51
N LYS A 276 -29.60 24.74 7.41
CA LYS A 276 -30.57 23.79 6.84
C LYS A 276 -29.91 22.60 6.13
N ARG A 277 -28.84 22.85 5.38
CA ARG A 277 -28.19 21.83 4.54
C ARG A 277 -27.36 20.84 5.35
N PHE A 278 -26.67 21.33 6.38
CA PHE A 278 -25.71 20.55 7.15
C PHE A 278 -26.12 20.35 8.61
N ASP A 279 -27.32 20.77 8.99
CA ASP A 279 -27.84 20.74 10.37
C ASP A 279 -26.90 21.42 11.38
N PHE A 280 -26.30 22.54 10.96
CA PHE A 280 -25.37 23.30 11.79
C PHE A 280 -26.10 24.24 12.74
N SER A 281 -25.52 24.45 13.92
CA SER A 281 -25.90 25.59 14.77
C SER A 281 -25.63 26.91 14.04
N GLU A 282 -26.35 27.95 14.44
CA GLU A 282 -26.15 29.29 13.88
C GLU A 282 -24.70 29.77 14.08
N THR A 283 -24.15 29.57 15.27
CA THR A 283 -22.75 29.95 15.60
C THR A 283 -21.73 29.21 14.73
N ARG A 284 -21.94 27.92 14.44
CA ARG A 284 -21.06 27.17 13.54
C ARG A 284 -21.19 27.69 12.11
N SER A 285 -22.42 27.91 11.65
CA SER A 285 -22.70 28.40 10.30
C SER A 285 -22.12 29.79 10.06
N GLN A 286 -22.18 30.69 11.04
CA GLN A 286 -21.52 32.00 11.01
C GLN A 286 -20.01 31.87 10.79
N LYS A 287 -19.33 31.01 11.57
CA LYS A 287 -17.89 30.79 11.45
C LYS A 287 -17.49 30.22 10.09
N GLU A 288 -18.22 29.24 9.57
CA GLU A 288 -17.91 28.64 8.28
C GLU A 288 -18.16 29.62 7.12
N VAL A 289 -19.25 30.39 7.17
CA VAL A 289 -19.49 31.45 6.16
C VAL A 289 -18.37 32.50 6.23
N GLU A 290 -18.05 33.02 7.40
CA GLU A 290 -16.96 34.00 7.58
C GLU A 290 -15.62 33.47 7.03
N LYS A 291 -15.31 32.20 7.33
CA LYS A 291 -14.07 31.54 6.89
C LYS A 291 -13.94 31.46 5.37
N TYR A 292 -15.03 31.25 4.63
CA TYR A 292 -14.99 31.00 3.18
C TYR A 292 -15.59 32.11 2.31
N TRP A 293 -16.20 33.15 2.87
CA TRP A 293 -16.92 34.17 2.11
C TRP A 293 -16.05 34.92 1.10
N ASN A 294 -14.81 35.24 1.50
CA ASN A 294 -13.88 36.06 0.73
C ASN A 294 -12.74 35.26 0.08
N LEU A 295 -12.82 33.93 0.13
CA LEU A 295 -11.93 33.01 -0.60
C LEU A 295 -12.48 32.70 -2.00
#